data_AF-A0A7G9WF78-F1
#
_entry.id   AF-A0A7G9WF78-F1
#
_cell.length_a   1.000
_cell.length_b   1.000
_cell.length_c   1.000
_cell.angle_alpha   90.00
_cell.angle_beta   90.00
_cell.angle_gamma   90.00
#
_symmetry.space_group_name_H-M   'P 1'
#
loop_
_entity.id
_entity.type
_entity.pdbx_description
1 polymer ?
#
loop_
_entity_poly.entity_id
_entity_poly.type
_entity_poly.pdbx_seq_one_letter_code
_entity_poly.pdbx_strand_id
1 'polypeptide(L)' 'MYHEGRPAETGVLLQHNPWGYQVNINHPQVRPIFDRYLNWRKIPPWCPLSDSERREFENYVLPKLEGMQK' A
#
# COMPACT_ATOMS: atom_id res chain seq x y z
N MET A 1 -2.68 -11.17 -21.06
CA MET A 1 -3.23 -11.72 -19.81
C MET A 1 -3.52 -10.55 -18.86
N TYR A 2 -4.54 -9.73 -19.16
CA TYR A 2 -5.04 -8.72 -18.22
C TYR A 2 -6.35 -9.27 -17.65
N HIS A 3 -6.40 -9.46 -16.34
CA HIS A 3 -7.52 -10.11 -15.67
C HIS A 3 -8.82 -9.35 -15.94
N GLU A 4 -9.80 -10.10 -16.45
CA GLU A 4 -11.14 -9.63 -16.76
C GLU A 4 -11.85 -9.11 -15.49
N GLY A 5 -12.34 -7.86 -15.56
CA GLY A 5 -13.64 -7.49 -14.99
C GLY A 5 -13.79 -7.22 -13.49
N ARG A 6 -12.76 -7.35 -12.65
CA ARG A 6 -12.87 -6.85 -11.26
C ARG A 6 -12.46 -5.38 -11.19
N PRO A 7 -13.32 -4.46 -10.72
CA PRO A 7 -12.90 -3.08 -10.51
C PRO A 7 -11.71 -3.08 -9.55
N ALA A 8 -10.68 -2.27 -9.85
CA ALA A 8 -9.58 -2.07 -8.93
C ALA A 8 -10.15 -1.69 -7.57
N GLU A 9 -9.83 -2.48 -6.53
CA GLU A 9 -10.39 -2.28 -5.20
C GLU A 9 -10.02 -0.86 -4.71
N THR A 10 -11.03 0.00 -4.57
CA THR A 10 -10.84 1.40 -4.18
C THR A 10 -10.76 1.60 -2.67
N GLY A 11 -10.87 0.51 -1.91
CA GLY A 11 -10.73 0.52 -0.46
C GLY A 11 -9.30 0.78 0.00
N VAL A 12 -9.16 1.12 1.28
CA VAL A 12 -7.86 1.23 1.97
C VAL A 12 -7.11 -0.11 1.94
N LEU A 13 -7.83 -1.20 2.18
CA LEU A 13 -7.31 -2.56 2.14
C LEU A 13 -7.65 -3.20 0.81
N LEU A 14 -6.70 -3.97 0.28
CA LEU A 14 -6.85 -4.76 -0.92
C LEU A 14 -7.02 -6.22 -0.50
N GLN A 15 -8.17 -6.82 -0.82
CA GLN A 15 -8.47 -8.22 -0.59
C GLN A 15 -7.96 -9.11 -1.73
N HIS A 16 -7.91 -8.62 -2.97
CA HIS A 16 -7.54 -9.41 -4.15
C HIS A 16 -6.53 -8.70 -5.05
N ASN A 17 -5.37 -8.36 -4.50
CA ASN A 17 -4.31 -7.75 -5.28
C ASN A 17 -3.34 -8.79 -5.89
N PRO A 18 -3.23 -8.89 -7.24
CA PRO A 18 -2.27 -9.78 -7.87
C PRO A 18 -0.80 -9.39 -7.61
N TRP A 19 -0.53 -8.16 -7.17
CA TRP A 19 0.81 -7.66 -6.86
C TRP A 19 1.20 -7.84 -5.38
N GLY A 20 0.39 -8.54 -4.60
CA GLY A 20 0.71 -8.92 -3.22
C GLY A 20 0.58 -7.81 -2.18
N TYR A 21 0.25 -6.57 -2.55
CA TYR A 21 -0.01 -5.53 -1.55
C TYR A 21 -1.34 -5.77 -0.85
N GLN A 22 -1.32 -5.68 0.48
CA GLN A 22 -2.53 -5.73 1.31
C GLN A 22 -3.19 -4.36 1.46
N VAL A 23 -2.47 -3.29 1.13
CA VAL A 23 -2.90 -1.90 1.32
C VAL A 23 -2.80 -1.14 -0.01
N ASN A 24 -3.82 -0.35 -0.31
CA ASN A 24 -3.85 0.49 -1.50
C ASN A 24 -2.98 1.75 -1.29
N ILE A 25 -1.74 1.73 -1.79
CA ILE A 25 -0.80 2.86 -1.71
C ILE A 25 -1.28 4.12 -2.44
N ASN A 26 -2.24 3.99 -3.36
CA ASN A 26 -2.83 5.12 -4.08
C ASN A 26 -4.04 5.71 -3.35
N HIS A 27 -4.52 5.09 -2.26
CA HIS A 27 -5.65 5.62 -1.51
C HIS A 27 -5.27 6.94 -0.82
N PRO A 28 -6.12 7.99 -0.84
CA PRO A 28 -5.79 9.31 -0.28
C PRO A 28 -5.34 9.31 1.19
N GLN A 29 -5.81 8.35 1.99
CA GLN A 29 -5.40 8.21 3.40
C GLN A 29 -4.04 7.50 3.56
N VAL A 30 -3.68 6.62 2.63
CA VAL A 30 -2.46 5.81 2.68
C VAL A 30 -1.31 6.56 2.00
N ARG A 31 -1.61 7.28 0.91
CA ARG A 31 -0.60 7.93 0.08
C ARG A 31 0.35 8.86 0.86
N PRO A 32 -0.12 9.72 1.78
CA PRO A 32 0.78 10.55 2.59
C PRO A 32 1.72 9.73 3.51
N ILE A 33 1.23 8.59 4.01
CA ILE A 33 2.01 7.67 4.87
C ILE A 33 3.07 6.96 4.02
N PHE A 34 2.70 6.52 2.82
CA PHE A 34 3.59 5.90 1.84
C PHE A 34 4.70 6.86 1.39
N ASP A 35 4.36 8.09 1.00
CA ASP A 35 5.35 9.09 0.60
C ASP A 35 6.32 9.41 1.75
N ARG A 36 5.83 9.45 3.00
CA ARG A 36 6.70 9.59 4.19
C ARG A 36 7.63 8.40 4.37
N TYR A 37 7.15 7.18 4.17
CA TYR A 37 7.95 5.96 4.25
C TYR A 37 9.09 5.97 3.21
N LEU A 38 8.78 6.30 1.95
CA LEU A 38 9.77 6.44 0.88
C LEU A 38 10.85 7.47 1.23
N ASN A 39 10.45 8.64 1.73
CA ASN A 39 11.38 9.68 2.17
C ASN A 39 12.29 9.24 3.34
N TRP A 40 11.74 8.45 4.27
CA TRP A 40 12.51 7.91 5.40
C TRP A 40 13.55 6.89 4.94
N ARG A 41 13.17 6.00 4.03
CA ARG A 41 14.04 4.97 3.45
C ARG A 41 14.95 5.47 2.33
N LYS A 42 14.84 6.75 1.95
CA LYS A 42 15.57 7.36 0.83
C LYS A 42 15.31 6.66 -0.51
N ILE A 43 14.10 6.14 -0.68
CA ILE A 43 13.66 5.48 -1.91
C ILE A 43 13.05 6.53 -2.84
N PRO A 44 13.51 6.64 -4.10
CA PRO A 44 12.89 7.53 -5.07
C PRO A 44 11.43 7.14 -5.36
N PRO A 45 10.53 8.10 -5.60
CA PRO A 45 9.09 7.82 -5.78
C PRO A 45 8.75 7.01 -7.04
N TRP A 46 9.65 6.97 -8.02
CA TRP A 46 9.50 6.14 -9.22
C TRP A 46 9.98 4.70 -9.02
N CYS A 47 10.70 4.42 -7.94
CA CYS A 47 11.27 3.11 -7.67
C CYS A 47 10.25 2.24 -6.94
N PRO A 48 9.90 1.05 -7.47
CA PRO A 48 9.03 0.12 -6.75
C PRO A 48 9.73 -0.40 -5.49
N LEU A 49 8.95 -0.65 -4.44
CA LEU A 49 9.46 -1.32 -3.25
C LEU A 49 9.83 -2.78 -3.55
N SER A 50 10.91 -3.26 -2.93
CA SER A 50 11.17 -4.69 -2.81
C SER A 50 10.15 -5.37 -1.89
N ASP A 51 10.03 -6.70 -1.97
CA ASP A 51 9.10 -7.45 -1.11
C ASP A 51 9.38 -7.32 0.39
N SER A 52 10.63 -7.09 0.80
CA SER A 52 10.97 -6.80 2.20
C SER A 52 10.50 -5.41 2.62
N GLU A 53 10.75 -4.39 1.81
CA GLU A 53 10.32 -3.02 2.09
C GLU A 53 8.80 -2.87 2.07
N ARG A 54 8.12 -3.58 1.14
CA ARG A 54 6.65 -3.66 1.11
C ARG A 54 6.10 -4.23 2.41
N ARG A 55 6.64 -5.36 2.88
CA ARG A 55 6.21 -5.97 4.15
C ARG A 55 6.50 -5.08 5.35
N GLU A 56 7.64 -4.39 5.36
CA GLU A 56 7.98 -3.43 6.41
C GLU A 56 6.98 -2.26 6.45
N PHE A 57 6.63 -1.71 5.28
CA PHE A 57 5.60 -0.68 5.14
C PHE A 57 4.22 -1.16 5.60
N GLU A 58 3.80 -2.36 5.17
CA GLU A 58 2.52 -2.96 5.56
C GLU A 58 2.42 -3.13 7.07
N ASN A 59 3.45 -3.70 7.71
CA ASN A 59 3.51 -3.84 9.17
C ASN A 59 3.45 -2.49 9.91
N TYR A 60 3.97 -1.42 9.31
CA TYR A 60 3.92 -0.08 9.88
C TYR A 60 2.54 0.58 9.75
N VAL A 61 1.86 0.36 8.62
CA VAL A 61 0.62 1.07 8.28
C VAL A 61 -0.64 0.34 8.76
N LEU A 62 -0.67 -1.00 8.75
CA LEU A 62 -1.84 -1.79 9.12
C LEU A 62 -2.39 -1.45 10.52
N PRO A 63 -1.56 -1.38 11.60
CA PRO A 63 -2.08 -1.03 12.93
C PRO A 63 -2.65 0.39 13.01
N LYS A 64 -2.14 1.31 12.19
CA LYS A 64 -2.62 2.70 12.14
C LYS A 64 -3.98 2.79 11.46
N LEU A 65 -4.21 1.96 10.44
CA LEU A 65 -5.46 1.90 9.72
C LEU A 65 -6.54 1.20 10.55
N GLU A 66 -6.21 0.13 11.26
CA GLU A 66 -7.13 -0.53 12.22
C GLU A 66 -7.54 0.42 13.35
N GLY A 67 -6.62 1.25 13.85
CA GLY A 67 -6.92 2.25 14.88
C GLY A 67 -7.81 3.41 14.40
N MET A 68 -7.89 3.67 13.09
CA MET A 68 -8.72 4.72 12.50
C MET A 68 -10.16 4.27 12.20
N GLN A 69 -10.43 2.96 12.22
CA GLN A 69 -11.76 2.38 11.95
C GLN A 69 -12.61 2.19 13.22
N LYS A 70 -12.12 2.58 14.40
CA LYS A 70 -12.85 2.52 15.68
C LYS A 70 -13.57 3.82 16.00
#